data_AF-A0A383B6Y0-F1
#
_entry.id   AF-A0A383B6Y0-F1
#
_cell.length_a   1.000
_cell.length_b   1.000
_cell.length_c   1.000
_cell.angle_alpha   90.00
_cell.angle_beta   90.00
_cell.angle_gamma   90.00
#
_symmetry.space_group_name_H-M   'P 1'
#
loop_
_entity.id
_entity.type
_entity.pdbx_description
1 polymer ?
#
loop_
_entity_poly.entity_id
_entity_poly.type
_entity_poly.pdbx_seq_one_letter_code
_entity_poly.pdbx_strand_id
1 'polypeptide(L)'
;SKMAAASGKRFKGQISRLRKALYTACNCDDPNIKPTWQIKASEVVHDSKRKKISYKNAFLEFLGFPVAYTPYYSHPDPSVKRQSGFLFPSYTSNSELGTIIRTPYYYALSPYKDLTVEPMYISGQRPLMYAQYRQRFHNGEVNIESSFTNADRRTRVKTYSNKNRGHLFIDGKFDHNDYWRYGFNVKRTTDDTYLSRYLFEGASDRLRSDFFIEGFDDKSYFYTTGIATQVQSSTYQSNKTPLILPS
;
A
#
# COMPACT_ATOMS: atom_id res chain seq x y z
N SER A 1 6.20 -7.72 21.44
CA SER A 1 5.15 -8.76 21.37
C SER A 1 5.30 -9.68 22.58
N LYS A 2 4.23 -10.37 22.96
CA LYS A 2 4.24 -11.34 24.08
C LYS A 2 3.68 -12.68 23.61
N MET A 3 4.25 -13.76 24.16
CA MET A 3 3.78 -15.13 23.94
C MET A 3 3.59 -15.83 25.28
N ALA A 4 2.47 -16.53 25.44
CA ALA A 4 2.20 -17.39 26.59
C ALA A 4 1.85 -18.79 26.09
N ALA A 5 2.23 -19.84 26.83
CA ALA A 5 1.99 -21.22 26.42
C ALA A 5 1.85 -22.15 27.62
N ALA A 6 1.08 -23.23 27.47
CA ALA A 6 0.94 -24.24 28.51
C ALA A 6 2.21 -25.09 28.67
N SER A 7 2.95 -25.33 27.58
CA SER A 7 4.26 -26.00 27.63
C SER A 7 5.13 -25.57 26.45
N GLY A 8 6.45 -25.62 26.64
CA GLY A 8 7.43 -25.23 25.63
C GLY A 8 8.65 -26.15 25.61
N LYS A 9 9.16 -26.44 24.42
CA LYS A 9 10.46 -27.11 24.21
C LYS A 9 11.33 -26.23 23.33
N ARG A 10 12.58 -26.00 23.75
CA ARG A 10 13.58 -25.28 22.98
C ARG A 10 14.60 -26.25 22.42
N PHE A 11 14.74 -26.30 21.10
CA PHE A 11 15.70 -27.14 20.40
C PHE A 11 16.89 -26.29 19.94
N LYS A 12 18.10 -26.73 20.33
CA LYS A 12 19.38 -26.11 19.95
C LYS A 12 19.45 -24.59 20.18
N GLY A 13 18.72 -24.06 21.17
CA GLY A 13 18.64 -22.64 21.46
C GLY A 13 17.95 -21.76 20.40
N GLN A 14 17.54 -22.31 19.25
CA GLN A 14 17.09 -21.54 18.08
C GLN A 14 15.64 -21.77 17.69
N ILE A 15 15.06 -22.91 18.07
CA ILE A 15 13.67 -23.25 17.74
C ILE A 15 12.91 -23.44 19.04
N SER A 16 11.91 -22.60 19.28
CA SER A 16 10.98 -22.73 20.41
C SER A 16 9.66 -23.28 19.91
N ARG A 17 9.30 -24.49 20.34
CA ARG A 17 8.00 -25.11 20.05
C ARG A 17 7.13 -25.01 21.29
N LEU A 18 6.04 -24.26 21.19
CA LEU A 18 5.08 -23.97 22.24
C LEU A 18 3.76 -24.69 21.94
N ARG A 19 3.15 -25.33 22.94
CA ARG A 19 1.84 -25.99 22.80
C ARG A 19 0.76 -25.22 23.55
N LYS A 20 -0.44 -25.18 22.98
CA LYS A 20 -1.59 -24.39 23.46
C LYS A 20 -1.14 -22.96 23.78
N ALA A 21 -0.67 -22.28 22.75
CA ALA A 21 0.02 -21.01 22.87
C ALA A 21 -0.84 -19.85 22.37
N LEU A 22 -0.58 -18.69 22.97
CA LEU A 22 -1.19 -17.40 22.74
C LEU A 22 -0.11 -16.44 22.24
N TYR A 23 -0.39 -15.69 21.19
CA TYR A 23 0.46 -14.60 20.69
C TYR A 23 -0.33 -13.30 20.62
N THR A 24 0.24 -12.21 21.08
CA THR A 24 -0.27 -10.85 20.82
C THR A 24 0.87 -9.87 20.56
N ALA A 25 0.66 -8.93 19.65
CA ALA A 25 1.57 -7.80 19.46
C ALA A 25 1.29 -6.65 20.44
N CYS A 26 0.15 -6.65 21.15
CA CYS A 26 -0.16 -5.64 22.17
C CYS A 26 0.94 -5.62 23.25
N ASN A 27 1.43 -4.44 23.58
CA ASN A 27 2.19 -4.26 24.81
C ASN A 27 1.23 -4.03 25.98
N CYS A 28 0.43 -5.04 26.27
CA CYS A 28 -0.48 -5.06 27.39
C CYS A 28 0.35 -5.45 28.63
N ASP A 29 0.95 -4.46 29.30
CA ASP A 29 1.71 -4.64 30.56
C ASP A 29 0.80 -4.74 31.78
N ASP A 30 -0.41 -4.18 31.68
CA ASP A 30 -1.46 -4.31 32.70
C ASP A 30 -2.18 -5.67 32.58
N PRO A 31 -2.18 -6.51 33.64
CA PRO A 31 -2.91 -7.78 33.67
C PRO A 31 -4.43 -7.66 33.46
N ASN A 32 -5.02 -6.49 33.70
CA ASN A 32 -6.44 -6.24 33.56
C ASN A 32 -6.85 -5.88 32.13
N ILE A 33 -5.89 -5.54 31.26
CA ILE A 33 -6.17 -5.15 29.87
C ILE A 33 -6.03 -6.38 28.98
N LYS A 34 -7.18 -6.91 28.54
CA LYS A 34 -7.20 -7.94 27.51
C LYS A 34 -6.70 -7.33 26.19
N PRO A 35 -5.84 -8.03 25.43
CA PRO A 35 -5.39 -7.54 24.14
C PRO A 35 -6.59 -7.42 23.20
N THR A 36 -6.65 -6.32 22.45
CA THR A 36 -7.70 -6.10 21.44
C THR A 36 -7.77 -7.25 20.44
N TRP A 37 -6.63 -7.84 20.11
CA TRP A 37 -6.54 -9.06 19.31
C TRP A 37 -5.44 -9.99 19.80
N GLN A 38 -5.65 -11.29 19.60
CA GLN A 38 -4.65 -12.32 19.89
C GLN A 38 -4.83 -13.53 18.98
N ILE A 39 -3.78 -14.33 18.83
CA ILE A 39 -3.81 -15.60 18.09
C ILE A 39 -3.68 -16.74 19.09
N LYS A 40 -4.70 -17.61 19.16
CA LYS A 40 -4.65 -18.88 19.88
C LYS A 40 -4.31 -20.00 18.92
N ALA A 41 -3.32 -20.82 19.24
CA ALA A 41 -2.97 -21.97 18.40
C ALA A 41 -2.64 -23.21 19.22
N SER A 42 -2.92 -24.37 18.63
CA SER A 42 -2.56 -25.66 19.23
C SER A 42 -1.04 -25.84 19.35
N GLU A 43 -0.29 -25.34 18.37
CA GLU A 43 1.17 -25.33 18.34
C GLU A 43 1.67 -24.02 17.71
N VAL A 44 2.64 -23.38 18.35
CA VAL A 44 3.40 -22.24 17.84
C VAL A 44 4.87 -22.62 17.76
N VAL A 45 5.48 -22.43 16.60
CA VAL A 45 6.91 -22.67 16.38
C VAL A 45 7.57 -21.34 16.05
N HIS A 46 8.46 -20.90 16.93
CA HIS A 46 9.31 -19.74 16.69
C HIS A 46 10.70 -20.23 16.27
N ASP A 47 11.05 -19.96 15.01
CA ASP A 47 12.36 -20.23 14.42
C ASP A 47 13.15 -18.92 14.37
N SER A 48 14.04 -18.72 15.35
CA SER A 48 14.83 -17.48 15.45
C SER A 48 15.85 -17.34 14.33
N LYS A 49 16.29 -18.45 13.71
CA LYS A 49 17.23 -18.44 12.58
C LYS A 49 16.55 -17.96 11.30
N ARG A 50 15.35 -18.48 11.02
CA ARG A 50 14.51 -18.03 9.89
C ARG A 50 13.71 -16.76 10.20
N LYS A 51 13.79 -16.25 11.44
CA LYS A 51 13.02 -15.12 11.95
C LYS A 51 11.52 -15.23 11.62
N LYS A 52 10.95 -16.41 11.90
CA LYS A 52 9.58 -16.76 11.51
C LYS A 52 8.83 -17.38 12.68
N ILE A 53 7.57 -17.00 12.85
CA ILE A 53 6.64 -17.63 13.78
C ILE A 53 5.55 -18.34 12.97
N SER A 54 5.37 -19.63 13.23
CA SER A 54 4.39 -20.49 12.56
C SER A 54 3.38 -21.03 13.56
N TYR A 55 2.14 -21.17 13.13
CA TYR A 55 0.98 -21.56 13.92
C TYR A 55 0.30 -22.75 13.27
N LYS A 56 -0.15 -23.72 14.08
CA LYS A 56 -1.03 -24.81 13.64
C LYS A 56 -2.37 -24.77 14.37
N ASN A 57 -3.46 -24.94 13.61
CA ASN A 57 -4.84 -24.82 14.08
C ASN A 57 -5.01 -23.51 14.88
N ALA A 58 -4.83 -22.39 14.19
CA ALA A 58 -4.82 -21.07 14.78
C ALA A 58 -6.19 -20.41 14.67
N PHE A 59 -6.61 -19.75 15.74
CA PHE A 59 -7.78 -18.88 15.81
C PHE A 59 -7.31 -17.45 16.07
N LEU A 60 -7.69 -16.54 15.18
CA LEU A 60 -7.61 -15.11 15.45
C LEU A 60 -8.80 -14.73 16.32
N GLU A 61 -8.53 -14.18 17.49
CA GLU A 61 -9.53 -13.63 18.39
C GLU A 61 -9.46 -12.11 18.39
N PHE A 62 -10.63 -11.47 18.35
CA PHE A 62 -10.79 -10.03 18.52
C PHE A 62 -11.72 -9.77 19.70
N LEU A 63 -11.27 -8.98 20.67
CA LEU A 63 -11.96 -8.74 21.95
C LEU A 63 -12.41 -10.03 22.67
N GLY A 64 -11.66 -11.12 22.48
CA GLY A 64 -11.95 -12.43 23.06
C GLY A 64 -12.87 -13.34 22.24
N PHE A 65 -13.42 -12.86 21.11
CA PHE A 65 -14.26 -13.66 20.21
C PHE A 65 -13.44 -14.19 19.03
N PRO A 66 -13.54 -15.49 18.68
CA PRO A 66 -12.87 -16.04 17.51
C PRO A 66 -13.51 -15.51 16.22
N VAL A 67 -12.72 -14.84 15.39
CA VAL A 67 -13.17 -14.22 14.13
C VAL A 67 -12.67 -14.95 12.88
N ALA A 68 -11.56 -15.69 12.96
CA ALA A 68 -11.04 -16.45 11.84
C ALA A 68 -10.27 -17.70 12.30
N TYR A 69 -10.41 -18.78 11.54
CA TYR A 69 -9.65 -20.03 11.73
C TYR A 69 -8.71 -20.26 10.55
N THR A 70 -7.52 -20.79 10.84
CA THR A 70 -6.59 -21.26 9.82
C THR A 70 -5.85 -22.53 10.27
N PRO A 71 -5.78 -23.59 9.43
CA PRO A 71 -5.05 -24.81 9.76
C PRO A 71 -3.55 -24.57 9.87
N TYR A 72 -3.01 -23.64 9.08
CA TYR A 72 -1.61 -23.24 9.12
C TYR A 72 -1.45 -21.76 8.77
N TYR A 73 -0.78 -21.01 9.65
CA TYR A 73 -0.44 -19.62 9.42
C TYR A 73 1.00 -19.34 9.84
N SER A 74 1.62 -18.33 9.25
CA SER A 74 2.92 -17.89 9.69
C SER A 74 3.17 -16.43 9.36
N HIS A 75 3.91 -15.75 10.24
CA HIS A 75 4.30 -14.36 10.04
C HIS A 75 5.76 -14.14 10.48
N PRO A 76 6.40 -13.02 10.03
CA PRO A 76 7.71 -12.60 10.50
C PRO A 76 7.79 -12.52 12.02
N ASP A 77 8.92 -12.92 12.59
CA ASP A 77 9.32 -12.49 13.93
C ASP A 77 9.34 -10.94 14.00
N PRO A 78 8.95 -10.31 15.13
CA PRO A 78 8.98 -8.85 15.32
C PRO A 78 10.31 -8.15 14.94
N SER A 79 11.44 -8.86 14.94
CA SER A 79 12.75 -8.37 14.52
C SER A 79 12.89 -8.20 12.99
N VAL A 80 11.97 -8.75 12.20
CA VAL A 80 11.94 -8.59 10.74
C VAL A 80 11.20 -7.31 10.40
N LYS A 81 11.94 -6.32 9.90
CA LYS A 81 11.35 -5.04 9.50
C LYS A 81 10.50 -5.14 8.22
N ARG A 82 10.82 -6.07 7.31
CA ARG A 82 10.19 -6.20 5.98
C ARG A 82 10.12 -7.67 5.56
N GLN A 83 8.94 -8.17 5.20
CA GLN A 83 8.75 -9.51 4.65
C GLN A 83 7.55 -9.51 3.70
N SER A 84 7.64 -10.27 2.60
CA SER A 84 6.53 -10.44 1.68
C SER A 84 5.35 -11.18 2.29
N GLY A 85 4.12 -10.77 1.97
CA GLY A 85 2.90 -11.41 2.44
C GLY A 85 1.65 -10.56 2.21
N PHE A 86 0.50 -11.15 2.55
CA PHE A 86 -0.76 -10.43 2.55
C PHE A 86 -0.77 -9.38 3.66
N LEU A 87 -1.13 -8.16 3.28
CA LEU A 87 -1.51 -7.12 4.21
C LEU A 87 -2.98 -7.31 4.61
N PHE A 88 -3.42 -6.62 5.67
CA PHE A 88 -4.82 -6.68 6.07
C PHE A 88 -5.71 -6.17 4.93
N PRO A 89 -6.74 -6.93 4.54
CA PRO A 89 -7.68 -6.45 3.55
C PRO A 89 -8.46 -5.26 4.11
N SER A 90 -8.89 -4.38 3.21
CA SER A 90 -9.76 -3.26 3.56
C SER A 90 -11.10 -3.40 2.86
N TYR A 91 -12.14 -2.89 3.51
CA TYR A 91 -13.50 -2.88 3.00
C TYR A 91 -13.99 -1.43 2.94
N THR A 92 -14.58 -1.06 1.81
CA THR A 92 -15.30 0.21 1.66
C THR A 92 -16.53 0.00 0.80
N SER A 93 -17.47 0.93 0.86
CA SER A 93 -18.69 0.89 0.06
C SER A 93 -19.08 2.29 -0.36
N ASN A 94 -19.58 2.44 -1.58
CA ASN A 94 -20.18 3.70 -2.04
C ASN A 94 -21.39 3.43 -2.95
N SER A 95 -22.21 4.46 -3.17
CA SER A 95 -23.46 4.35 -3.92
C SER A 95 -23.28 4.07 -5.42
N GLU A 96 -22.09 4.28 -5.98
CA GLU A 96 -21.84 4.15 -7.41
C GLU A 96 -21.19 2.80 -7.79
N LEU A 97 -20.23 2.33 -7.00
CA LEU A 97 -19.48 1.09 -7.22
C LEU A 97 -19.97 -0.07 -6.34
N GLY A 98 -20.80 0.23 -5.33
CA GLY A 98 -21.22 -0.72 -4.32
C GLY A 98 -20.08 -1.08 -3.38
N THR A 99 -19.98 -2.36 -3.03
CA THR A 99 -18.96 -2.90 -2.15
C THR A 99 -17.61 -3.04 -2.85
N ILE A 100 -16.55 -2.57 -2.20
CA ILE A 100 -15.17 -2.67 -2.65
C ILE A 100 -14.35 -3.39 -1.57
N ILE A 101 -13.69 -4.48 -1.95
CA ILE A 101 -12.78 -5.24 -1.07
C ILE A 101 -11.40 -5.18 -1.69
N ARG A 102 -10.43 -4.63 -0.95
CA ARG A 102 -9.02 -4.52 -1.36
C ARG A 102 -8.21 -5.57 -0.61
N THR A 103 -7.41 -6.37 -1.32
CA THR A 103 -6.60 -7.45 -0.74
C THR A 103 -5.12 -7.28 -1.10
N PRO A 104 -4.39 -6.41 -0.38
CA PRO A 104 -3.02 -6.07 -0.77
C PRO A 104 -2.06 -7.21 -0.46
N TYR A 105 -1.15 -7.48 -1.40
CA TYR A 105 0.01 -8.34 -1.21
C TYR A 105 1.29 -7.53 -1.37
N TYR A 106 2.08 -7.50 -0.31
CA TYR A 106 3.37 -6.81 -0.27
C TYR A 106 4.50 -7.77 -0.66
N TYR A 107 5.36 -7.34 -1.58
CA TYR A 107 6.57 -8.03 -2.01
C TYR A 107 7.80 -7.23 -1.55
N ALA A 108 8.54 -7.78 -0.59
CA ALA A 108 9.86 -7.29 -0.20
C ALA A 108 10.91 -7.78 -1.22
N LEU A 109 11.14 -7.02 -2.28
CA LEU A 109 12.07 -7.39 -3.36
C LEU A 109 13.55 -7.23 -2.94
N SER A 110 13.87 -6.17 -2.20
CA SER A 110 15.20 -5.94 -1.62
C SER A 110 15.12 -4.98 -0.42
N PRO A 111 16.20 -4.78 0.36
CA PRO A 111 16.22 -3.81 1.46
C PRO A 111 15.85 -2.37 1.07
N TYR A 112 15.92 -2.01 -0.22
CA TYR A 112 15.67 -0.68 -0.74
C TYR A 112 14.60 -0.62 -1.84
N LYS A 113 13.92 -1.74 -2.17
CA LYS A 113 12.79 -1.73 -3.13
C LYS A 113 11.66 -2.68 -2.74
N ASP A 114 10.42 -2.25 -2.90
CA ASP A 114 9.22 -3.07 -2.73
C ASP A 114 8.20 -2.88 -3.84
N LEU A 115 7.30 -3.86 -3.93
CA LEU A 115 6.13 -3.85 -4.79
C LEU A 115 4.92 -4.29 -3.97
N THR A 116 3.88 -3.48 -3.91
CA THR A 116 2.57 -3.87 -3.38
C THR A 116 1.62 -4.07 -4.55
N VAL A 117 1.00 -5.23 -4.65
CA VAL A 117 -0.05 -5.51 -5.64
C VAL A 117 -1.36 -5.67 -4.89
N GLU A 118 -2.38 -4.91 -5.26
CA GLU A 118 -3.66 -4.87 -4.59
C GLU A 118 -4.79 -5.16 -5.58
N PRO A 119 -5.23 -6.42 -5.68
CA PRO A 119 -6.50 -6.74 -6.31
C PRO A 119 -7.65 -6.10 -5.53
N MET A 120 -8.57 -5.49 -6.28
CA MET A 120 -9.80 -4.92 -5.77
C MET A 120 -11.00 -5.64 -6.40
N TYR A 121 -11.79 -6.29 -5.55
CA TYR A 121 -13.11 -6.76 -5.91
C TYR A 121 -14.10 -5.61 -5.78
N ILE A 122 -14.96 -5.44 -6.78
CA ILE A 122 -15.97 -4.38 -6.83
C ILE A 122 -17.30 -5.02 -7.22
N SER A 123 -18.37 -4.79 -6.45
CA SER A 123 -19.65 -5.46 -6.72
C SER A 123 -20.42 -4.87 -7.91
N GLY A 124 -20.32 -3.55 -8.11
CA GLY A 124 -21.05 -2.83 -9.16
C GLY A 124 -20.27 -2.63 -10.46
N GLN A 125 -19.02 -3.09 -10.54
CA GLN A 125 -18.13 -2.95 -11.70
C GLN A 125 -17.20 -4.17 -11.81
N ARG A 126 -16.42 -4.21 -12.88
CA ARG A 126 -15.37 -5.23 -13.04
C ARG A 126 -14.25 -5.02 -12.01
N PRO A 127 -13.53 -6.11 -11.64
CA PRO A 127 -12.38 -6.01 -10.75
C PRO A 127 -11.32 -5.04 -11.26
N LEU A 128 -10.55 -4.50 -10.33
CA LEU A 128 -9.46 -3.57 -10.60
C LEU A 128 -8.16 -4.13 -10.01
N MET A 129 -7.06 -3.88 -10.69
CA MET A 129 -5.73 -4.15 -10.17
C MET A 129 -5.02 -2.83 -9.87
N TYR A 130 -4.54 -2.67 -8.65
CA TYR A 130 -3.63 -1.60 -8.26
C TYR A 130 -2.24 -2.17 -8.00
N ALA A 131 -1.21 -1.39 -8.28
CA ALA A 131 0.18 -1.70 -7.96
C ALA A 131 0.92 -0.44 -7.52
N GLN A 132 1.72 -0.57 -6.47
CA GLN A 132 2.64 0.45 -5.99
C GLN A 132 4.05 -0.11 -5.96
N TYR A 133 4.99 0.55 -6.63
CA TYR A 133 6.40 0.23 -6.60
C TYR A 133 7.17 1.38 -5.94
N ARG A 134 7.98 1.07 -4.94
CA ARG A 134 8.83 2.05 -4.27
C ARG A 134 10.27 1.60 -4.30
N GLN A 135 11.16 2.50 -4.65
CA GLN A 135 12.58 2.25 -4.63
C GLN A 135 13.35 3.46 -4.10
N ARG A 136 14.25 3.17 -3.16
CA ARG A 136 15.23 4.11 -2.65
C ARG A 136 16.59 3.83 -3.30
N PHE A 137 17.21 4.86 -3.81
CA PHE A 137 18.57 4.87 -4.32
C PHE A 137 19.50 5.51 -3.28
N HIS A 138 20.80 5.54 -3.54
CA HIS A 138 21.73 6.27 -2.67
C HIS A 138 21.47 7.78 -2.69
N ASN A 139 21.03 8.28 -3.83
CA ASN A 139 20.95 9.69 -4.14
C ASN A 139 19.52 10.15 -4.41
N GLY A 140 18.50 9.38 -3.97
CA GLY A 140 17.12 9.73 -4.24
C GLY A 140 16.14 8.59 -4.03
N GLU A 141 14.91 8.82 -4.45
CA GLU A 141 13.82 7.85 -4.36
C GLU A 141 12.84 8.01 -5.50
N VAL A 142 12.09 6.94 -5.76
CA VAL A 142 10.98 6.92 -6.70
C VAL A 142 9.82 6.11 -6.11
N ASN A 143 8.61 6.63 -6.28
CA ASN A 143 7.35 5.96 -6.01
C ASN A 143 6.51 5.96 -7.29
N ILE A 144 5.97 4.80 -7.62
CA ILE A 144 5.18 4.58 -8.82
C ILE A 144 3.89 3.90 -8.39
N GLU A 145 2.77 4.54 -8.63
CA GLU A 145 1.44 4.01 -8.36
C GLU A 145 0.67 3.91 -9.67
N SER A 146 0.04 2.77 -9.88
CA SER A 146 -0.72 2.52 -11.09
C SER A 146 -1.93 1.67 -10.78
N SER A 147 -3.00 1.93 -11.51
CA SER A 147 -4.16 1.05 -11.50
C SER A 147 -4.70 0.82 -12.89
N PHE A 148 -5.33 -0.34 -13.05
CA PHE A 148 -5.95 -0.74 -14.29
C PHE A 148 -7.21 -1.55 -14.04
N THR A 149 -8.24 -1.23 -14.80
CA THR A 149 -9.46 -2.02 -14.92
C THR A 149 -10.04 -1.83 -16.32
N ASN A 150 -10.83 -2.80 -16.77
CA ASN A 150 -11.73 -2.59 -17.88
C ASN A 150 -13.12 -2.51 -17.28
N ALA A 151 -13.79 -1.37 -17.36
CA ALA A 151 -15.04 -1.13 -16.65
C ALA A 151 -15.93 -0.13 -17.40
N ASP A 152 -17.18 0.00 -16.96
CA ASP A 152 -18.08 0.98 -17.53
C ASP A 152 -17.66 2.40 -17.11
N ARG A 153 -17.77 3.33 -18.05
CA ARG A 153 -17.60 4.77 -17.82
C ARG A 153 -18.94 5.45 -18.02
N ARG A 154 -19.59 5.81 -16.91
CA ARG A 154 -20.82 6.60 -16.93
C ARG A 154 -20.48 8.09 -17.03
N THR A 155 -20.94 8.76 -18.06
CA THR A 155 -20.91 10.22 -18.18
C THR A 155 -22.29 10.80 -17.83
N ARG A 156 -22.47 12.13 -17.84
CA ARG A 156 -23.79 12.75 -17.62
C ARG A 156 -24.83 12.36 -18.67
N VAL A 157 -24.40 12.01 -19.88
CA VAL A 157 -25.28 11.82 -21.05
C VAL A 157 -25.34 10.36 -21.49
N LYS A 158 -24.24 9.61 -21.33
CA LYS A 158 -24.12 8.24 -21.85
C LYS A 158 -23.24 7.36 -20.98
N THR A 159 -23.58 6.08 -20.91
CA THR A 159 -22.71 5.04 -20.35
C THR A 159 -21.93 4.37 -21.48
N TYR A 160 -20.61 4.40 -21.38
CA TYR A 160 -19.72 3.68 -22.29
C TYR A 160 -19.24 2.41 -21.61
N SER A 161 -19.58 1.26 -22.17
CA SER A 161 -19.12 -0.03 -21.62
C SER A 161 -17.72 -0.41 -22.14
N ASN A 162 -17.06 -1.29 -21.39
CA ASN A 162 -15.75 -1.91 -21.73
C ASN A 162 -14.63 -0.89 -22.02
N LYS A 163 -14.54 0.18 -21.23
CA LYS A 163 -13.44 1.14 -21.35
C LYS A 163 -12.29 0.75 -20.42
N ASN A 164 -11.07 0.86 -20.94
CA ASN A 164 -9.87 0.75 -20.11
C ASN A 164 -9.77 2.01 -19.25
N ARG A 165 -9.75 1.81 -17.94
CA ARG A 165 -9.71 2.89 -16.96
C ARG A 165 -8.56 2.65 -15.99
N GLY A 166 -7.84 3.71 -15.65
CA GLY A 166 -6.61 3.61 -14.89
C GLY A 166 -6.02 4.97 -14.51
N HIS A 167 -5.05 4.92 -13.61
CA HIS A 167 -4.18 6.05 -13.32
C HIS A 167 -2.73 5.62 -13.30
N LEU A 168 -1.84 6.59 -13.46
CA LEU A 168 -0.40 6.45 -13.32
C LEU A 168 0.11 7.68 -12.59
N PHE A 169 0.59 7.48 -11.37
CA PHE A 169 1.31 8.46 -10.58
C PHE A 169 2.76 8.02 -10.45
N ILE A 170 3.69 8.92 -10.75
CA ILE A 170 5.12 8.69 -10.62
C ILE A 170 5.69 9.92 -9.94
N ASP A 171 6.29 9.74 -8.78
CA ASP A 171 7.04 10.79 -8.10
C ASP A 171 8.46 10.32 -7.87
N GLY A 172 9.42 11.20 -8.09
CA GLY A 172 10.82 10.90 -7.89
C GLY A 172 11.61 12.16 -7.58
N LYS A 173 12.58 12.03 -6.69
CA LYS A 173 13.42 13.12 -6.20
C LYS A 173 14.83 12.62 -6.03
N PHE A 174 15.79 13.31 -6.66
CA PHE A 174 17.17 12.87 -6.74
C PHE A 174 18.15 14.02 -6.51
N ASP A 175 19.01 13.85 -5.53
CA ASP A 175 20.19 14.66 -5.31
C ASP A 175 21.28 14.19 -6.27
N HIS A 176 21.69 15.03 -7.22
CA HIS A 176 22.81 14.70 -8.10
C HIS A 176 24.14 14.88 -7.36
N ASN A 177 24.23 15.94 -6.56
CA ASN A 177 25.33 16.25 -5.64
C ASN A 177 24.80 17.20 -4.54
N ASP A 178 25.69 17.73 -3.71
CA ASP A 178 25.33 18.62 -2.60
C ASP A 178 24.70 19.95 -3.05
N TYR A 179 24.83 20.30 -4.34
CA TYR A 179 24.36 21.57 -4.90
C TYR A 179 23.16 21.43 -5.83
N TRP A 180 23.01 20.29 -6.51
CA TRP A 180 22.02 20.10 -7.56
C TRP A 180 21.05 18.97 -7.21
N ARG A 181 19.76 19.28 -7.27
CA ARG A 181 18.69 18.32 -7.16
C ARG A 181 17.73 18.44 -8.34
N TYR A 182 17.19 17.32 -8.76
CA TYR A 182 16.09 17.28 -9.72
C TYR A 182 14.97 16.40 -9.19
N GLY A 183 13.76 16.65 -9.69
CA GLY A 183 12.61 15.83 -9.36
C GLY A 183 11.54 15.88 -10.43
N PHE A 184 10.66 14.90 -10.38
CA PHE A 184 9.50 14.82 -11.24
C PHE A 184 8.29 14.35 -10.45
N ASN A 185 7.14 14.86 -10.84
CA ASN A 185 5.83 14.39 -10.45
C ASN A 185 5.01 14.22 -11.73
N VAL A 186 4.58 13.01 -12.04
CA VAL A 186 3.73 12.71 -13.20
C VAL A 186 2.44 12.16 -12.67
N LYS A 187 1.33 12.85 -12.93
CA LYS A 187 -0.01 12.39 -12.56
C LYS A 187 -0.91 12.35 -13.77
N ARG A 188 -1.34 11.15 -14.16
CA ARG A 188 -2.20 10.93 -15.32
C ARG A 188 -3.34 9.97 -15.01
N THR A 189 -4.50 10.26 -15.57
CA THR A 189 -5.66 9.37 -15.55
C THR A 189 -6.18 9.16 -16.96
N THR A 190 -6.82 8.01 -17.18
CA THR A 190 -7.53 7.71 -18.43
C THR A 190 -8.76 8.57 -18.62
N ASP A 191 -9.40 8.97 -17.51
CA ASP A 191 -10.56 9.83 -17.52
C ASP A 191 -10.66 10.71 -16.27
N ASP A 192 -11.39 11.80 -16.44
CA ASP A 192 -11.64 12.89 -15.50
C ASP A 192 -12.37 12.47 -14.22
N THR A 193 -13.12 11.37 -14.26
CA THR A 193 -13.92 10.91 -13.11
C THR A 193 -13.29 9.73 -12.39
N TYR A 194 -12.15 9.24 -12.87
CA TYR A 194 -11.62 7.95 -12.44
C TYR A 194 -11.24 7.94 -10.95
N LEU A 195 -10.39 8.88 -10.53
CA LEU A 195 -9.84 8.89 -9.17
C LEU A 195 -10.91 9.05 -8.11
N SER A 196 -11.86 9.96 -8.33
CA SER A 196 -12.96 10.21 -7.38
C SER A 196 -13.90 9.02 -7.26
N ARG A 197 -14.26 8.36 -8.37
CA ARG A 197 -15.17 7.20 -8.36
C ARG A 197 -14.61 6.00 -7.64
N TYR A 198 -13.33 5.71 -7.89
CA TYR A 198 -12.64 4.56 -7.28
C TYR A 198 -12.04 4.89 -5.90
N LEU A 199 -12.28 6.10 -5.39
CA LEU A 199 -11.80 6.56 -4.07
C LEU A 199 -10.28 6.38 -3.93
N PHE A 200 -9.54 6.76 -4.97
CA PHE A 200 -8.09 6.83 -4.92
C PHE A 200 -7.65 8.11 -4.21
N GLU A 201 -6.61 8.01 -3.39
CA GLU A 201 -5.96 9.17 -2.80
C GLU A 201 -5.36 10.06 -3.91
N GLY A 202 -5.35 11.38 -3.68
CA GLY A 202 -4.91 12.35 -4.69
C GLY A 202 -5.96 12.72 -5.75
N ALA A 203 -7.20 12.23 -5.60
CA ALA A 203 -8.35 12.78 -6.33
C ALA A 203 -8.46 14.30 -6.08
N SER A 204 -8.31 15.08 -7.13
CA SER A 204 -8.41 16.54 -7.11
C SER A 204 -8.96 17.02 -8.44
N ASP A 205 -9.47 18.24 -8.50
CA ASP A 205 -10.04 18.81 -9.73
C ASP A 205 -9.00 19.00 -10.84
N ARG A 206 -7.69 18.98 -10.50
CA ARG A 206 -6.61 19.16 -11.46
C ARG A 206 -5.37 18.38 -11.04
N LEU A 207 -4.95 17.46 -11.89
CA LEU A 207 -3.68 16.76 -11.74
C LEU A 207 -2.57 17.63 -12.31
N ARG A 208 -1.65 18.05 -11.45
CA ARG A 208 -0.41 18.71 -11.83
C ARG A 208 0.67 17.66 -12.01
N SER A 209 1.31 17.69 -13.17
CA SER A 209 2.58 17.02 -13.43
C SER A 209 3.65 18.08 -13.58
N ASP A 210 4.80 17.90 -12.97
CA ASP A 210 5.93 18.80 -13.10
C ASP A 210 7.25 18.06 -13.10
N PHE A 211 8.24 18.72 -13.69
CA PHE A 211 9.64 18.38 -13.54
C PHE A 211 10.35 19.63 -13.09
N PHE A 212 11.31 19.50 -12.17
CA PHE A 212 12.08 20.62 -11.69
C PHE A 212 13.55 20.26 -11.57
N ILE A 213 14.38 21.28 -11.73
CA ILE A 213 15.80 21.27 -11.41
C ILE A 213 16.03 22.43 -10.47
N GLU A 214 16.68 22.15 -9.36
CA GLU A 214 17.03 23.11 -8.32
C GLU A 214 18.54 23.04 -8.06
N GLY A 215 19.17 24.20 -8.01
CA GLY A 215 20.57 24.39 -7.69
C GLY A 215 20.68 25.30 -6.47
N PHE A 216 21.38 24.88 -5.43
CA PHE A 216 21.58 25.66 -4.21
C PHE A 216 23.07 25.78 -3.92
N ASP A 217 23.49 26.99 -3.57
CA ASP A 217 24.80 27.30 -3.02
C ASP A 217 24.60 28.30 -1.87
N ASP A 218 25.63 28.56 -1.06
CA ASP A 218 25.55 29.43 0.12
C ASP A 218 25.07 30.86 -0.20
N LYS A 219 25.23 31.30 -1.46
CA LYS A 219 24.94 32.67 -1.91
C LYS A 219 23.91 32.75 -3.04
N SER A 220 23.56 31.65 -3.67
CA SER A 220 22.76 31.65 -4.90
C SER A 220 21.82 30.46 -4.96
N TYR A 221 20.60 30.72 -5.44
CA TYR A 221 19.57 29.72 -5.66
C TYR A 221 19.10 29.79 -7.11
N PHE A 222 19.09 28.64 -7.77
CA PHE A 222 18.56 28.44 -9.11
C PHE A 222 17.40 27.45 -9.03
N TYR A 223 16.28 27.76 -9.68
CA TYR A 223 15.15 26.86 -9.78
C TYR A 223 14.51 27.02 -11.14
N THR A 224 14.27 25.91 -11.81
CA THR A 224 13.49 25.89 -13.04
C THR A 224 12.51 24.72 -13.01
N THR A 225 11.30 24.94 -13.52
CA THR A 225 10.26 23.90 -13.54
C THR A 225 9.42 23.95 -14.81
N GLY A 226 9.14 22.78 -15.37
CA GLY A 226 8.13 22.61 -16.41
C GLY A 226 6.86 22.01 -15.80
N ILE A 227 5.68 22.56 -16.11
CA ILE A 227 4.41 22.13 -15.52
C ILE A 227 3.40 21.81 -16.63
N ALA A 228 2.81 20.62 -16.54
CA ALA A 228 1.66 20.19 -17.33
C ALA A 228 0.48 19.87 -16.41
N THR A 229 -0.73 20.24 -16.79
CA THR A 229 -1.93 19.96 -15.97
C THR A 229 -2.99 19.18 -16.75
N GLN A 230 -3.78 18.37 -16.03
CA GLN A 230 -4.93 17.64 -16.54
C GLN A 230 -6.13 17.91 -15.65
N VAL A 231 -7.21 18.46 -16.22
CA VAL A 231 -8.46 18.75 -15.49
C VAL A 231 -9.24 17.45 -15.25
N GLN A 232 -9.75 17.26 -14.04
CA GLN A 232 -10.53 16.09 -13.59
C GLN A 232 -12.00 16.46 -13.33
N SER A 233 -12.56 17.30 -14.20
CA SER A 233 -13.95 17.75 -14.10
C SER A 233 -14.74 17.35 -15.34
N SER A 234 -15.92 16.77 -15.10
CA SER A 234 -16.90 16.44 -16.14
C SER A 234 -17.49 17.66 -16.86
N THR A 235 -17.23 18.88 -16.36
CA THR A 235 -17.78 20.13 -16.90
C THR A 235 -16.81 20.81 -17.88
N TYR A 236 -15.50 20.54 -17.82
CA TYR A 236 -14.48 21.22 -18.62
C TYR A 236 -13.64 20.25 -19.45
N GLN A 237 -13.51 20.50 -20.75
CA GLN A 237 -12.71 19.68 -21.66
C GLN A 237 -11.20 19.86 -21.42
N SER A 238 -10.48 18.76 -21.18
CA SER A 238 -9.02 18.73 -20.93
C SER A 238 -8.15 19.34 -22.05
N ASN A 239 -8.70 19.51 -23.26
CA ASN A 239 -7.97 20.01 -24.45
C ASN A 239 -7.67 21.52 -24.44
N LYS A 240 -8.04 22.27 -23.39
CA LYS A 240 -7.76 23.71 -23.26
C LYS A 240 -6.79 24.06 -22.12
N THR A 241 -6.02 23.08 -21.65
CA THR A 241 -5.17 23.26 -20.47
C THR A 241 -3.80 23.83 -20.87
N PRO A 242 -3.32 24.93 -20.25
CA PRO A 242 -2.04 25.53 -20.59
C PRO A 242 -0.88 24.61 -20.20
N LEU A 243 0.08 24.47 -21.12
CA LEU A 243 1.41 23.94 -20.86
C LEU A 243 2.31 25.12 -20.46
N ILE A 244 2.89 25.08 -19.27
CA ILE A 244 3.87 26.08 -18.84
C ILE A 244 5.25 25.48 -19.09
N LEU A 245 5.92 26.00 -20.12
CA LEU A 245 7.32 25.71 -20.44
C LEU A 245 8.24 26.37 -19.39
N PRO A 246 9.47 25.86 -19.19
CA PRO A 246 10.31 26.24 -18.06
C PRO A 246 10.48 27.75 -17.91
N SER A 247 10.22 28.22 -16.69
CA SER A 247 10.44 29.57 -16.19
C SER A 247 11.45 29.57 -15.06
#